data_AF-A0A1V6NVN6-F1
#
_entry.id   AF-A0A1V6NVN6-F1
#
_cell.length_a   1.000
_cell.length_b   1.000
_cell.length_c   1.000
_cell.angle_alpha   90.00
_cell.angle_beta   90.00
_cell.angle_gamma   90.00
#
_symmetry.space_group_name_H-M   'P 1'
#
loop_
_entity.id
_entity.type
_entity.pdbx_description
1 polymer ?
#
loop_
_entity_poly.entity_id
_entity_poly.type
_entity_poly.pdbx_seq_one_letter_code
_entity_poly.pdbx_strand_id
1 'polypeptide(L)'
;MATPVHEDEFAQPEDKSQGEQTITVRADVQDIPVDSYHPKRWQSNITILSCYIANFSDGFQNTLANPTNVIFKKLLGSHGYSSDMKTRISNSLIVGAILGIVVIGYTSDMFSRRGGLLFTSSLVAIGTLMSTLALQIHPSQNMLWYFVVVRGIAGFGVGGEYPPSAAAGLEESDNRRSLRLYLLLARRYWWRIFTTSLAFFLYDFINFPNNIMSSTIISSLVKDNDIRKTAIWQVILAILPVPGVMLGAWLTNSIGRRYTGMLGFAGYMVLGFIIGGTYTKLSQHVAAFVVLYGLLQAFGHMGPGATIGLISSEVFPTAVRGMGYGIATAFGRTGAAVGTECFTPLQDRAGNSSTFYLAGGVAIVGIFAYWLLPESSEIDLEKEDRALEEFLAEKGYRIDKR
;
A
#
# COMPACT_ATOMS: atom_id res chain seq x y z
N MET A 1 28.49 -79.15 -19.21
CA MET A 1 29.08 -77.79 -19.35
C MET A 1 28.36 -77.14 -20.52
N ALA A 2 27.62 -76.05 -20.26
CA ALA A 2 26.92 -75.15 -21.18
C ALA A 2 25.82 -75.72 -22.13
N THR A 3 24.57 -75.54 -21.69
CA THR A 3 23.30 -75.16 -22.36
C THR A 3 23.12 -75.22 -23.89
N PRO A 4 21.91 -75.59 -24.34
CA PRO A 4 21.27 -75.02 -25.53
C PRO A 4 20.01 -74.19 -25.21
N VAL A 5 19.69 -73.31 -26.17
CA VAL A 5 18.54 -72.41 -26.29
C VAL A 5 17.36 -73.13 -26.96
N HIS A 6 16.12 -72.83 -26.56
CA HIS A 6 14.87 -72.98 -27.36
C HIS A 6 13.86 -71.95 -26.80
N GLU A 7 13.44 -70.90 -27.52
CA GLU A 7 12.46 -70.83 -28.63
C GLU A 7 11.04 -71.31 -28.28
N ASP A 8 10.17 -70.32 -28.06
CA ASP A 8 8.75 -70.16 -28.41
C ASP A 8 7.80 -71.36 -28.41
N GLU A 9 6.73 -71.25 -27.60
CA GLU A 9 5.45 -71.92 -27.85
C GLU A 9 4.29 -70.91 -27.79
N PHE A 10 3.62 -70.78 -28.93
CA PHE A 10 2.41 -70.00 -29.19
C PHE A 10 1.20 -70.51 -28.41
N ALA A 11 0.40 -69.61 -27.83
CA ALA A 11 -1.07 -69.70 -27.84
C ALA A 11 -1.76 -68.39 -27.40
N GLN A 12 -2.49 -67.78 -28.32
CA GLN A 12 -3.68 -66.94 -28.11
C GLN A 12 -4.81 -67.57 -28.95
N PRO A 13 -6.12 -67.22 -28.81
CA PRO A 13 -6.79 -66.29 -27.89
C PRO A 13 -8.08 -66.86 -27.22
N GLU A 14 -8.58 -66.23 -26.15
CA GLU A 14 -10.03 -66.22 -25.85
C GLU A 14 -10.49 -64.78 -25.56
N ASP A 15 -11.53 -64.38 -26.28
CA ASP A 15 -12.20 -63.08 -26.23
C ASP A 15 -13.51 -63.22 -25.44
N LYS A 16 -13.74 -62.36 -24.44
CA LYS A 16 -14.94 -61.49 -24.32
C LYS A 16 -15.02 -60.73 -23.00
N SER A 17 -14.89 -59.41 -23.15
CA SER A 17 -15.64 -58.33 -22.48
C SER A 17 -16.15 -58.51 -21.03
N GLN A 18 -15.68 -57.65 -20.11
CA GLN A 18 -16.52 -56.77 -19.27
C GLN A 18 -15.66 -56.02 -18.21
N GLY A 19 -15.87 -54.70 -18.08
CA GLY A 19 -15.48 -53.94 -16.88
C GLY A 19 -14.43 -52.86 -17.08
N GLU A 20 -14.87 -51.69 -17.53
CA GLU A 20 -14.14 -50.42 -17.42
C GLU A 20 -13.88 -50.12 -15.94
N GLN A 21 -12.69 -50.48 -15.42
CA GLN A 21 -12.27 -50.08 -14.08
C GLN A 21 -11.75 -48.65 -14.10
N THR A 22 -12.59 -47.73 -13.63
CA THR A 22 -12.18 -46.41 -13.16
C THR A 22 -11.07 -46.58 -12.12
N ILE A 23 -9.83 -46.30 -12.50
CA ILE A 23 -8.70 -46.28 -11.57
C ILE A 23 -8.90 -45.08 -10.64
N THR A 24 -9.55 -45.30 -9.51
CA THR A 24 -9.50 -44.39 -8.37
C THR A 24 -8.07 -44.42 -7.83
N VAL A 25 -7.23 -43.49 -8.28
CA VAL A 25 -5.95 -43.20 -7.64
C VAL A 25 -6.25 -42.53 -6.31
N ARG A 26 -6.49 -43.35 -5.28
CA ARG A 26 -6.42 -42.90 -3.89
C ARG A 26 -4.92 -42.80 -3.57
N ALA A 27 -4.34 -41.66 -3.90
CA ALA A 27 -3.01 -41.33 -3.40
C ALA A 27 -3.16 -41.10 -1.89
N ASP A 28 -2.74 -42.08 -1.10
CA ASP A 28 -2.36 -41.85 0.29
C ASP A 28 -1.19 -40.86 0.26
N VAL A 29 -1.50 -39.59 0.45
CA VAL A 29 -0.53 -38.51 0.63
C VAL A 29 0.12 -38.75 2.00
N GLN A 30 1.22 -39.49 2.02
CA GLN A 30 2.13 -39.51 3.15
C GLN A 30 2.59 -38.07 3.40
N ASP A 31 2.36 -37.58 4.62
CA ASP A 31 2.86 -36.31 5.12
C ASP A 31 4.39 -36.23 4.91
N ILE A 32 4.80 -35.55 3.84
CA ILE A 32 6.20 -35.17 3.64
C ILE A 32 6.52 -34.17 4.76
N PRO A 33 7.52 -34.43 5.63
CA PRO A 33 7.91 -33.46 6.63
C PRO A 33 8.46 -32.24 5.89
N VAL A 34 7.67 -31.17 5.84
CA VAL A 34 8.12 -29.87 5.36
C VAL A 34 9.00 -29.33 6.48
N ASP A 35 10.32 -29.30 6.26
CA ASP A 35 11.24 -28.57 7.14
C ASP A 35 10.90 -27.08 7.03
N SER A 36 9.94 -26.63 7.84
CA SER A 36 9.53 -25.24 7.92
C SER A 36 10.70 -24.43 8.47
N TYR A 37 11.27 -23.56 7.64
CA TYR A 37 12.28 -22.61 8.08
C TYR A 37 11.74 -21.78 9.24
N HIS A 38 12.22 -22.06 10.44
CA HIS A 38 11.90 -21.30 11.64
C HIS A 38 13.07 -20.36 11.94
N PRO A 39 12.99 -19.07 11.55
CA PRO A 39 14.04 -18.12 11.88
C PRO A 39 14.21 -18.05 13.40
N LYS A 40 15.46 -17.93 13.86
CA LYS A 40 15.74 -17.76 15.29
C LYS A 40 15.03 -16.49 15.77
N ARG A 41 14.46 -16.49 16.99
CA ARG A 41 13.68 -15.35 17.55
C ARG A 41 14.36 -13.98 17.34
N TRP A 42 15.68 -13.91 17.46
CA TRP A 42 16.43 -12.67 17.24
C TRP A 42 16.43 -12.19 15.78
N GLN A 43 16.54 -13.09 14.81
CA GLN A 43 16.44 -12.76 13.37
C GLN A 43 15.05 -12.24 13.04
N SER A 44 14.00 -12.88 13.55
CA SER A 44 12.62 -12.40 13.42
C SER A 44 12.43 -11.01 14.01
N ASN A 45 12.95 -10.77 15.21
CA ASN A 45 12.84 -9.46 15.87
C ASN A 45 13.56 -8.34 15.09
N ILE A 46 14.72 -8.64 14.50
CA ILE A 46 15.43 -7.69 13.64
C ILE A 46 14.61 -7.36 12.39
N THR A 47 14.09 -8.37 11.69
CA THR A 47 13.28 -8.16 10.49
C THR A 47 12.06 -7.31 10.80
N ILE A 48 11.36 -7.60 11.90
CA ILE A 48 10.20 -6.82 12.36
C ILE A 48 10.60 -5.36 12.61
N LEU A 49 11.71 -5.13 13.33
CA LEU A 49 12.20 -3.78 13.61
C LEU A 49 12.58 -3.03 12.32
N SER A 50 13.22 -3.69 11.36
CA SER A 50 13.56 -3.10 10.06
C SER A 50 12.32 -2.69 9.28
N CYS A 51 11.26 -3.52 9.26
CA CYS A 51 9.98 -3.17 8.62
C CYS A 51 9.33 -1.95 9.29
N TYR A 52 9.39 -1.85 10.62
CA TYR A 52 8.89 -0.66 11.32
C TYR A 52 9.65 0.61 10.95
N ILE A 53 10.99 0.55 10.87
CA ILE A 53 11.82 1.69 10.49
C ILE A 53 11.53 2.12 9.04
N ALA A 54 11.35 1.17 8.12
CA ALA A 54 10.99 1.45 6.73
C ALA A 54 9.62 2.14 6.61
N ASN A 55 8.59 1.60 7.27
CA ASN A 55 7.26 2.22 7.29
C ASN A 55 7.26 3.60 7.96
N PHE A 56 8.06 3.78 9.02
CA PHE A 56 8.26 5.08 9.65
C PHE A 56 8.92 6.09 8.70
N SER A 57 9.96 5.65 7.97
CA SER A 57 10.64 6.47 6.96
C SER A 57 9.67 6.91 5.85
N ASP A 58 8.87 6.01 5.29
CA ASP A 58 7.84 6.35 4.30
C ASP A 58 6.84 7.38 4.85
N GLY A 59 6.26 7.11 6.02
CA GLY A 59 5.31 8.04 6.65
C GLY A 59 5.92 9.42 6.90
N PHE A 60 7.18 9.47 7.33
CA PHE A 60 7.92 10.71 7.52
C PHE A 60 8.10 11.48 6.20
N GLN A 61 8.56 10.82 5.14
CA GLN A 61 8.79 11.45 3.83
C GLN A 61 7.53 12.07 3.23
N ASN A 62 6.40 11.35 3.33
CA ASN A 62 5.10 11.85 2.86
C ASN A 62 4.65 13.08 3.67
N THR A 63 4.87 13.06 4.99
CA THR A 63 4.45 14.14 5.89
C THR A 63 5.30 15.40 5.73
N LEU A 64 6.54 15.32 5.24
CA LEU A 64 7.41 16.49 5.05
C LEU A 64 6.82 17.58 4.13
N ALA A 65 5.90 17.23 3.23
CA ALA A 65 5.21 18.23 2.41
C ALA A 65 4.42 19.26 3.26
N ASN A 66 3.89 18.85 4.42
CA ASN A 66 3.11 19.69 5.32
C ASN A 66 3.86 20.95 5.80
N PRO A 67 4.97 20.83 6.55
CA PRO A 67 5.70 21.99 7.03
C PRO A 67 6.34 22.77 5.87
N THR A 68 6.82 22.10 4.82
CA THR A 68 7.44 22.76 3.67
C THR A 68 6.46 23.71 2.96
N ASN A 69 5.21 23.30 2.74
CA ASN A 69 4.20 24.15 2.11
C ASN A 69 3.91 25.43 2.91
N VAL A 70 3.89 25.34 4.24
CA VAL A 70 3.68 26.52 5.11
C VAL A 70 4.90 27.44 5.09
N ILE A 71 6.10 26.87 5.20
CA ILE A 71 7.36 27.62 5.22
C ILE A 71 7.58 28.35 3.88
N PHE A 72 7.44 27.66 2.75
CA PHE A 72 7.60 28.28 1.43
C PHE A 72 6.55 29.35 1.15
N LYS A 73 5.29 29.15 1.59
CA LYS A 73 4.27 30.18 1.50
C LYS A 73 4.65 31.45 2.28
N LYS A 74 5.34 31.31 3.41
CA LYS A 74 5.83 32.45 4.19
C LYS A 74 7.04 33.13 3.56
N LEU A 75 8.02 32.35 3.09
CA LEU A 75 9.28 32.88 2.55
C LEU A 75 9.12 33.56 1.18
N LEU A 76 8.29 33.00 0.29
CA LEU A 76 8.12 33.46 -1.10
C LEU A 76 6.88 34.33 -1.32
N GLY A 77 5.99 34.41 -0.32
CA GLY A 77 4.68 35.03 -0.46
C GLY A 77 3.78 34.30 -1.47
N SER A 78 2.58 34.84 -1.69
CA SER A 78 1.58 34.24 -2.59
C SER A 78 1.99 34.31 -4.08
N HIS A 79 2.73 35.35 -4.48
CA HIS A 79 3.13 35.56 -5.87
C HIS A 79 4.32 34.68 -6.29
N GLY A 80 5.23 34.36 -5.36
CA GLY A 80 6.36 33.46 -5.61
C GLY A 80 6.05 31.97 -5.39
N TYR A 81 4.92 31.64 -4.76
CA TYR A 81 4.54 30.27 -4.41
C TYR A 81 3.06 29.97 -4.72
N SER A 82 2.79 29.73 -6.01
CA SER A 82 1.47 29.41 -6.55
C SER A 82 0.89 28.10 -5.97
N SER A 83 -0.44 27.94 -6.06
CA SER A 83 -1.11 26.69 -5.67
C SER A 83 -0.66 25.51 -6.52
N ASP A 84 -0.38 25.73 -7.81
CA ASP A 84 0.20 24.70 -8.69
C ASP A 84 1.54 24.20 -8.17
N MET A 85 2.43 25.09 -7.71
CA MET A 85 3.74 24.68 -7.21
C MET A 85 3.64 23.93 -5.87
N LYS A 86 2.71 24.33 -4.98
CA LYS A 86 2.40 23.57 -3.75
C LYS A 86 1.98 22.15 -4.06
N THR A 87 1.08 22.00 -5.03
CA THR A 87 0.57 20.71 -5.47
C THR A 87 1.71 19.88 -6.06
N ARG A 88 2.54 20.45 -6.94
CA ARG A 88 3.71 19.77 -7.52
C ARG A 88 4.72 19.29 -6.48
N ILE A 89 5.06 20.11 -5.50
CA ILE A 89 5.99 19.72 -4.42
C ILE A 89 5.40 18.56 -3.60
N SER A 90 4.10 18.61 -3.32
CA SER A 90 3.40 17.58 -2.59
C SER A 90 3.32 16.26 -3.37
N ASN A 91 2.98 16.33 -4.67
CA ASN A 91 2.81 15.18 -5.54
C ASN A 91 4.10 14.57 -6.08
N SER A 92 5.20 15.33 -6.14
CA SER A 92 6.48 14.85 -6.67
C SER A 92 6.95 13.55 -6.00
N LEU A 93 6.85 13.45 -4.68
CA LEU A 93 7.20 12.26 -3.91
C LEU A 93 6.28 11.09 -4.27
N ILE A 94 4.97 11.33 -4.38
CA ILE A 94 3.97 10.30 -4.68
C ILE A 94 4.15 9.75 -6.10
N VAL A 95 4.36 10.64 -7.09
CA VAL A 95 4.65 10.26 -8.47
C VAL A 95 5.96 9.48 -8.56
N GLY A 96 7.00 9.94 -7.85
CA GLY A 96 8.24 9.20 -7.71
C GLY A 96 8.00 7.79 -7.16
N ALA A 97 7.17 7.65 -6.12
CA ALA A 97 6.86 6.35 -5.52
C ALA A 97 6.12 5.42 -6.48
N ILE A 98 5.18 5.91 -7.29
CA ILE A 98 4.52 5.10 -8.32
C ILE A 98 5.56 4.54 -9.32
N LEU A 99 6.47 5.40 -9.81
CA LEU A 99 7.54 4.98 -10.71
C LEU A 99 8.49 3.98 -10.04
N GLY A 100 8.82 4.19 -8.77
CA GLY A 100 9.63 3.29 -7.96
C GLY A 100 9.02 1.88 -7.85
N ILE A 101 7.71 1.81 -7.52
CA ILE A 101 6.98 0.53 -7.41
C ILE A 101 7.01 -0.22 -8.75
N VAL A 102 6.74 0.48 -9.87
CA VAL A 102 6.69 -0.14 -11.21
C VAL A 102 8.08 -0.59 -11.68
N VAL A 103 9.09 0.28 -11.58
CA VAL A 103 10.44 0.01 -12.11
C VAL A 103 11.19 -1.00 -11.24
N ILE A 104 11.18 -0.83 -9.92
CA ILE A 104 11.83 -1.78 -9.02
C ILE A 104 11.04 -3.08 -8.95
N GLY A 105 9.70 -3.03 -9.05
CA GLY A 105 8.90 -4.26 -9.13
C GLY A 105 9.18 -5.11 -10.36
N TYR A 106 9.58 -4.49 -11.48
CA TYR A 106 10.05 -5.23 -12.66
C TYR A 106 11.50 -5.69 -12.53
N THR A 107 12.38 -4.83 -11.99
CA THR A 107 13.83 -5.12 -11.94
C THR A 107 14.27 -5.92 -10.70
N SER A 108 13.42 -6.07 -9.68
CA SER A 108 13.70 -6.87 -8.47
C SER A 108 13.91 -8.35 -8.75
N ASP A 109 13.37 -8.84 -9.88
CA ASP A 109 13.56 -10.22 -10.34
C ASP A 109 14.91 -10.40 -11.08
N MET A 110 15.59 -9.29 -11.44
CA MET A 110 16.84 -9.30 -12.22
C MET A 110 18.11 -9.02 -11.39
N PHE A 111 17.98 -8.29 -10.28
CA PHE A 111 19.10 -7.89 -9.41
C PHE A 111 18.97 -8.50 -8.01
N SER A 112 20.11 -8.68 -7.32
CA SER A 112 20.14 -9.16 -5.93
C SER A 112 19.20 -8.33 -5.05
N ARG A 113 18.23 -8.99 -4.40
CA ARG A 113 17.15 -8.38 -3.60
C ARG A 113 17.66 -7.44 -2.51
N ARG A 114 18.74 -7.82 -1.81
CA ARG A 114 19.41 -6.98 -0.81
C ARG A 114 20.03 -5.74 -1.44
N GLY A 115 20.58 -5.87 -2.65
CA GLY A 115 21.11 -4.75 -3.42
C GLY A 115 20.02 -3.77 -3.84
N GLY A 116 18.86 -4.27 -4.26
CA GLY A 116 17.69 -3.44 -4.59
C GLY A 116 17.22 -2.60 -3.41
N LEU A 117 17.06 -3.22 -2.23
CA LEU A 117 16.62 -2.51 -1.02
C LEU A 117 17.66 -1.48 -0.53
N LEU A 118 18.95 -1.81 -0.58
CA LEU A 118 20.02 -0.86 -0.25
C LEU A 118 20.08 0.31 -1.24
N PHE A 119 19.87 0.06 -2.53
CA PHE A 119 19.82 1.09 -3.55
C PHE A 119 18.65 2.06 -3.31
N THR A 120 17.45 1.54 -3.07
CA THR A 120 16.26 2.38 -2.86
C THR A 120 16.39 3.22 -1.59
N SER A 121 16.86 2.64 -0.48
CA SER A 121 17.10 3.41 0.75
C SER A 121 18.23 4.44 0.60
N SER A 122 19.25 4.16 -0.22
CA SER A 122 20.29 5.15 -0.56
C SER A 122 19.71 6.33 -1.35
N LEU A 123 18.78 6.08 -2.28
CA LEU A 123 18.08 7.16 -3.00
C LEU A 123 17.23 8.02 -2.07
N VAL A 124 16.54 7.43 -1.09
CA VAL A 124 15.81 8.18 -0.07
C VAL A 124 16.76 9.08 0.72
N ALA A 125 17.89 8.54 1.18
CA ALA A 125 18.88 9.30 1.95
C ALA A 125 19.49 10.46 1.14
N ILE A 126 19.95 10.19 -0.09
CA ILE A 126 20.53 11.19 -0.98
C ILE A 126 19.49 12.26 -1.33
N GLY A 127 18.26 11.85 -1.69
CA GLY A 127 17.18 12.79 -2.00
C GLY A 127 16.82 13.69 -0.82
N THR A 128 16.83 13.15 0.41
CA THR A 128 16.55 13.95 1.62
C THR A 128 17.68 14.96 1.91
N LEU A 129 18.94 14.54 1.75
CA LEU A 129 20.10 15.42 1.91
C LEU A 129 20.10 16.54 0.87
N MET A 130 19.84 16.21 -0.40
CA MET A 130 19.71 17.19 -1.48
C MET A 130 18.54 18.16 -1.23
N SER A 131 17.42 17.67 -0.69
CA SER A 131 16.27 18.52 -0.34
C SER A 131 16.64 19.56 0.73
N THR A 132 17.53 19.20 1.64
CA THR A 132 18.04 20.11 2.69
C THR A 132 18.92 21.21 2.10
N LEU A 133 19.77 20.87 1.12
CA LEU A 133 20.63 21.84 0.43
C LEU A 133 19.84 22.87 -0.38
N ALA A 134 18.65 22.51 -0.88
CA ALA A 134 17.78 23.44 -1.60
C ALA A 134 17.46 24.70 -0.76
N LEU A 135 17.35 24.56 0.57
CA LEU A 135 16.96 25.64 1.48
C LEU A 135 18.08 26.68 1.71
N GLN A 136 19.31 26.40 1.29
CA GLN A 136 20.44 27.33 1.44
C GLN A 136 20.56 28.32 0.27
N ILE A 137 19.82 28.10 -0.82
CA ILE A 137 19.78 28.97 -1.99
C ILE A 137 18.65 29.99 -1.81
N HIS A 138 18.85 31.23 -2.25
CA HIS A 138 17.79 32.24 -2.21
C HIS A 138 16.51 31.69 -2.88
N PRO A 139 15.35 31.84 -2.23
CA PRO A 139 14.13 31.21 -2.67
C PRO A 139 13.72 31.78 -4.03
N SER A 140 13.87 30.95 -5.07
CA SER A 140 13.69 31.29 -6.48
C SER A 140 12.90 30.16 -7.17
N GLN A 141 12.35 30.44 -8.35
CA GLN A 141 11.59 29.45 -9.10
C GLN A 141 12.43 28.21 -9.46
N ASN A 142 13.74 28.40 -9.71
CA ASN A 142 14.67 27.30 -10.01
C ASN A 142 14.89 26.40 -8.77
N MET A 143 14.95 26.99 -7.58
CA MET A 143 15.04 26.23 -6.32
C MET A 143 13.80 25.35 -6.12
N LEU A 144 12.60 25.86 -6.43
CA LEU A 144 11.34 25.09 -6.31
C LEU A 144 11.33 23.88 -7.25
N TRP A 145 11.77 24.05 -8.50
CA TRP A 145 11.88 22.94 -9.45
C TRP A 145 12.95 21.92 -9.05
N TYR A 146 14.10 22.38 -8.55
CA TYR A 146 15.10 21.49 -7.96
C TYR A 146 14.50 20.66 -6.82
N PHE A 147 13.76 21.30 -5.92
CA PHE A 147 13.11 20.62 -4.80
C PHE A 147 12.08 19.58 -5.26
N VAL A 148 11.29 19.89 -6.29
CA VAL A 148 10.36 18.93 -6.93
C VAL A 148 11.10 17.71 -7.47
N VAL A 149 12.19 17.91 -8.22
CA VAL A 149 12.97 16.80 -8.81
C VAL A 149 13.57 15.92 -7.72
N VAL A 150 14.18 16.53 -6.72
CA VAL A 150 14.84 15.80 -5.63
C VAL A 150 13.84 15.04 -4.76
N ARG A 151 12.66 15.61 -4.48
CA ARG A 151 11.57 14.87 -3.83
C ARG A 151 11.05 13.73 -4.69
N GLY A 152 11.02 13.89 -6.02
CA GLY A 152 10.74 12.80 -6.95
C GLY A 152 11.74 11.64 -6.84
N ILE A 153 13.04 11.95 -6.73
CA ILE A 153 14.10 10.95 -6.53
C ILE A 153 13.93 10.22 -5.18
N ALA A 154 13.68 10.97 -4.10
CA ALA A 154 13.39 10.38 -2.80
C ALA A 154 12.13 9.50 -2.87
N GLY A 155 11.10 9.95 -3.59
CA GLY A 155 9.86 9.23 -3.84
C GLY A 155 10.11 7.91 -4.56
N PHE A 156 10.97 7.89 -5.59
CA PHE A 156 11.36 6.66 -6.28
C PHE A 156 11.99 5.65 -5.32
N GLY A 157 12.86 6.11 -4.41
CA GLY A 157 13.39 5.27 -3.34
C GLY A 157 12.29 4.70 -2.44
N VAL A 158 11.41 5.56 -1.93
CA VAL A 158 10.27 5.16 -1.09
C VAL A 158 9.38 4.12 -1.78
N GLY A 159 9.02 4.34 -3.05
CA GLY A 159 8.22 3.41 -3.83
C GLY A 159 8.93 2.08 -4.14
N GLY A 160 10.24 2.15 -4.35
CA GLY A 160 11.06 0.98 -4.65
C GLY A 160 11.24 0.03 -3.47
N GLU A 161 10.92 0.43 -2.24
CA GLU A 161 10.99 -0.45 -1.06
C GLU A 161 9.82 -1.46 -1.04
N TYR A 162 8.65 -1.11 -1.60
CA TYR A 162 7.46 -1.97 -1.55
C TYR A 162 7.61 -3.31 -2.29
N PRO A 163 8.08 -3.36 -3.56
CA PRO A 163 8.16 -4.63 -4.29
C PRO A 163 9.15 -5.64 -3.69
N PRO A 164 10.40 -5.26 -3.32
CA PRO A 164 11.33 -6.16 -2.64
C PRO A 164 10.81 -6.64 -1.28
N SER A 165 10.13 -5.79 -0.51
CA SER A 165 9.49 -6.19 0.76
C SER A 165 8.35 -7.18 0.55
N ALA A 166 7.58 -7.01 -0.52
CA ALA A 166 6.49 -7.92 -0.88
C ALA A 166 7.02 -9.24 -1.48
N ALA A 167 8.19 -9.21 -2.13
CA ALA A 167 8.89 -10.39 -2.66
C ALA A 167 9.81 -11.09 -1.63
N ALA A 168 10.11 -10.46 -0.49
CA ALA A 168 10.93 -11.06 0.57
C ALA A 168 10.25 -12.26 1.26
N GLY A 169 8.91 -12.38 1.18
CA GLY A 169 8.16 -13.57 1.60
C GLY A 169 8.19 -14.73 0.60
N LEU A 170 8.93 -14.59 -0.51
CA LEU A 170 9.07 -15.60 -1.56
C LEU A 170 10.50 -16.11 -1.59
N GLU A 171 10.87 -16.98 -0.66
CA GLU A 171 12.18 -17.64 -0.72
C GLU A 171 12.30 -18.53 -1.98
N GLU A 172 13.45 -18.36 -2.63
CA GLU A 172 14.17 -19.24 -3.57
C GLU A 172 13.37 -20.31 -4.34
N SER A 173 12.76 -19.90 -5.46
CA SER A 173 12.62 -20.79 -6.62
C SER A 173 13.41 -20.19 -7.79
N ASP A 174 14.60 -20.73 -8.04
CA ASP A 174 15.58 -20.31 -9.06
C ASP A 174 15.12 -20.61 -10.48
N ASN A 175 13.99 -20.02 -10.89
CA ASN A 175 13.59 -20.06 -12.28
C ASN A 175 13.00 -18.71 -12.67
N ARG A 176 13.60 -18.05 -13.68
CA ARG A 176 13.12 -16.79 -14.24
C ARG A 176 11.64 -16.91 -14.54
N ARG A 177 10.78 -16.35 -13.67
CA ARG A 177 9.33 -16.40 -13.85
C ARG A 177 9.01 -15.57 -15.10
N SER A 178 8.58 -16.23 -16.17
CA SER A 178 8.21 -15.55 -17.41
C SER A 178 7.01 -14.61 -17.16
N LEU A 179 6.96 -13.46 -17.84
CA LEU A 179 5.81 -12.53 -17.80
C LEU A 179 4.45 -13.21 -18.03
N ARG A 180 4.44 -14.35 -18.76
CA ARG A 180 3.25 -15.18 -18.97
C ARG A 180 2.67 -15.75 -17.68
N LEU A 181 3.52 -16.13 -16.71
CA LEU A 181 3.10 -16.63 -15.41
C LEU A 181 2.42 -15.52 -14.60
N TYR A 182 3.01 -14.32 -14.56
CA TYR A 182 2.40 -13.15 -13.89
C TYR A 182 1.03 -12.80 -14.50
N LEU A 183 0.91 -12.80 -15.83
CA LEU A 183 -0.37 -12.55 -16.50
C LEU A 183 -1.43 -13.63 -16.21
N LEU A 184 -1.03 -14.89 -16.13
CA LEU A 184 -1.91 -16.01 -15.81
C LEU A 184 -2.45 -15.89 -14.37
N LEU A 185 -1.59 -15.54 -13.42
CA LEU A 185 -1.95 -15.30 -12.02
C LEU A 185 -2.82 -14.06 -11.86
N ALA A 186 -2.49 -12.97 -12.56
CA ALA A 186 -3.32 -11.76 -12.61
C ALA A 186 -4.72 -12.05 -13.14
N ARG A 187 -4.84 -12.90 -14.17
CA ARG A 187 -6.15 -13.30 -14.72
C ARG A 187 -6.94 -14.19 -13.76
N ARG A 188 -6.29 -15.04 -12.97
CA ARG A 188 -6.96 -15.89 -11.95
C ARG A 188 -7.50 -15.05 -10.78
N TYR A 189 -6.70 -14.12 -10.29
CA TYR A 189 -6.98 -13.31 -9.09
C TYR A 189 -7.43 -11.88 -9.40
N TRP A 190 -7.85 -11.60 -10.63
CA TRP A 190 -8.19 -10.24 -11.09
C TRP A 190 -9.22 -9.54 -10.21
N TRP A 191 -10.22 -10.29 -9.71
CA TRP A 191 -11.25 -9.75 -8.81
C TRP A 191 -10.69 -9.34 -7.45
N ARG A 192 -9.78 -10.15 -6.89
CA ARG A 192 -9.10 -9.83 -5.62
C ARG A 192 -8.18 -8.62 -5.79
N ILE A 193 -7.44 -8.55 -6.90
CA ILE A 193 -6.58 -7.39 -7.24
C ILE A 193 -7.42 -6.13 -7.42
N PHE A 194 -8.53 -6.22 -8.15
CA PHE A 194 -9.41 -5.07 -8.43
C PHE A 194 -10.00 -4.51 -7.14
N THR A 195 -10.57 -5.36 -6.28
CA THR A 195 -11.24 -4.94 -5.04
C THR A 195 -10.26 -4.35 -4.03
N THR A 196 -9.08 -4.94 -3.85
CA THR A 196 -8.02 -4.38 -2.98
C THR A 196 -7.45 -3.08 -3.52
N SER A 197 -7.19 -3.01 -4.83
CA SER A 197 -6.68 -1.79 -5.48
C SER A 197 -7.67 -0.64 -5.41
N LEU A 198 -8.97 -0.91 -5.62
CA LEU A 198 -10.02 0.09 -5.52
C LEU A 198 -10.12 0.64 -4.08
N ALA A 199 -10.08 -0.24 -3.09
CA ALA A 199 -10.07 0.17 -1.70
C ALA A 199 -8.85 1.06 -1.38
N PHE A 200 -7.64 0.62 -1.78
CA PHE A 200 -6.39 1.37 -1.58
C PHE A 200 -6.48 2.75 -2.22
N PHE A 201 -6.94 2.81 -3.47
CA PHE A 201 -7.14 4.05 -4.20
C PHE A 201 -8.08 5.00 -3.48
N LEU A 202 -9.25 4.54 -3.04
CA LEU A 202 -10.27 5.40 -2.40
C LEU A 202 -9.80 5.94 -1.05
N TYR A 203 -9.13 5.12 -0.25
CA TYR A 203 -8.58 5.58 1.02
C TYR A 203 -7.46 6.61 0.80
N ASP A 204 -6.50 6.30 -0.06
CA ASP A 204 -5.36 7.18 -0.31
C ASP A 204 -5.77 8.49 -0.99
N PHE A 205 -6.79 8.46 -1.86
CA PHE A 205 -7.41 9.63 -2.47
C PHE A 205 -7.94 10.63 -1.44
N ILE A 206 -8.41 10.16 -0.29
CA ILE A 206 -8.90 11.02 0.80
C ILE A 206 -7.76 11.35 1.78
N ASN A 207 -7.01 10.34 2.21
CA ASN A 207 -6.11 10.44 3.35
C ASN A 207 -4.88 11.31 3.03
N PHE A 208 -4.23 11.11 1.88
CA PHE A 208 -3.02 11.86 1.54
C PHE A 208 -3.27 13.36 1.38
N PRO A 209 -4.26 13.82 0.60
CA PRO A 209 -4.53 15.25 0.46
C PRO A 209 -4.94 15.87 1.78
N ASN A 210 -5.78 15.18 2.58
CA ASN A 210 -6.14 15.67 3.90
C ASN A 210 -4.91 15.83 4.79
N ASN A 211 -4.03 14.84 4.83
CA ASN A 211 -2.81 14.94 5.64
C ASN A 211 -1.93 16.11 5.17
N ILE A 212 -1.62 16.18 3.87
CA ILE A 212 -0.72 17.19 3.24
C ILE A 212 -1.28 18.63 3.30
N MET A 213 -2.60 18.79 3.24
CA MET A 213 -3.23 20.11 3.22
C MET A 213 -3.65 20.57 4.61
N SER A 214 -3.59 19.70 5.63
CA SER A 214 -3.95 20.02 7.01
C SER A 214 -3.19 21.24 7.54
N SER A 215 -1.89 21.36 7.21
CA SER A 215 -1.03 22.47 7.63
C SER A 215 -1.45 23.80 7.00
N THR A 216 -1.86 23.75 5.73
CA THR A 216 -2.34 24.91 4.97
C THR A 216 -3.71 25.36 5.47
N ILE A 217 -4.61 24.40 5.76
CA ILE A 217 -5.93 24.68 6.34
C ILE A 217 -5.77 25.30 7.72
N ILE A 218 -4.99 24.69 8.62
CA ILE A 218 -4.75 25.22 9.97
C ILE A 218 -4.08 26.59 9.91
N SER A 219 -3.07 26.76 9.05
CA SER A 219 -2.42 28.06 8.86
C SER A 219 -3.40 29.15 8.41
N SER A 220 -4.42 28.80 7.61
CA SER A 220 -5.46 29.75 7.19
C SER A 220 -6.44 30.14 8.31
N LEU A 221 -6.55 29.32 9.36
CA LEU A 221 -7.41 29.58 10.52
C LEU A 221 -6.69 30.36 11.64
N VAL A 222 -5.36 30.32 11.67
CA VAL A 222 -4.54 31.08 12.63
C VAL A 222 -4.43 32.54 12.18
N LYS A 223 -5.21 33.43 12.81
CA LYS A 223 -5.32 34.86 12.46
C LYS A 223 -4.00 35.63 12.42
N ASP A 224 -3.00 35.21 13.21
CA ASP A 224 -1.74 35.95 13.35
C ASP A 224 -0.66 35.55 12.32
N ASN A 225 -0.94 34.59 11.43
CA ASN A 225 0.06 34.00 10.51
C ASN A 225 1.36 33.55 11.22
N ASP A 226 1.23 33.17 12.49
CA ASP A 226 2.31 32.67 13.33
C ASP A 226 2.55 31.19 13.02
N ILE A 227 3.74 30.91 12.48
CA ILE A 227 4.17 29.56 12.11
C ILE A 227 4.31 28.68 13.35
N ARG A 228 4.70 29.25 14.49
CA ARG A 228 4.84 28.49 15.75
C ARG A 228 3.48 27.98 16.22
N LYS A 229 2.46 28.83 16.23
CA LYS A 229 1.09 28.41 16.59
C LYS A 229 0.56 27.35 15.62
N THR A 230 0.80 27.52 14.32
CA THR A 230 0.43 26.53 13.30
C THR A 230 1.12 25.18 13.56
N ALA A 231 2.41 25.19 13.88
CA ALA A 231 3.17 23.98 14.20
C ALA A 231 2.65 23.28 15.47
N ILE A 232 2.31 24.04 16.53
CA ILE A 232 1.72 23.47 17.75
C ILE A 232 0.39 22.77 17.44
N TRP A 233 -0.50 23.41 16.67
CA TRP A 233 -1.77 22.80 16.28
C TRP A 233 -1.58 21.56 15.38
N GLN A 234 -0.55 21.55 14.55
CA GLN A 234 -0.17 20.39 13.74
C GLN A 234 0.31 19.22 14.59
N VAL A 235 1.15 19.47 15.62
CA VAL A 235 1.56 18.43 16.57
C VAL A 235 0.36 17.86 17.31
N ILE A 236 -0.56 18.72 17.77
CA ILE A 236 -1.80 18.27 18.41
C ILE A 236 -2.61 17.41 17.45
N LEU A 237 -2.78 17.85 16.20
CA LEU A 237 -3.50 17.09 15.18
C LEU A 237 -2.83 15.74 14.89
N ALA A 238 -1.51 15.65 14.94
CA ALA A 238 -0.77 14.40 14.68
C ALA A 238 -0.88 13.38 15.83
N ILE A 239 -1.11 13.84 17.07
CA ILE A 239 -1.25 12.96 18.25
C ILE A 239 -2.67 12.36 18.33
N LEU A 240 -3.70 13.12 17.93
CA LEU A 240 -5.10 12.70 18.05
C LEU A 240 -5.47 11.38 17.32
N PRO A 241 -4.87 11.03 16.16
CA PRO A 241 -5.15 9.76 15.49
C PRO A 241 -4.49 8.53 16.11
N VAL A 242 -3.48 8.70 16.98
CA VAL A 242 -2.70 7.57 17.54
C VAL A 242 -3.59 6.58 18.30
N PRO A 243 -4.51 7.00 19.19
CA PRO A 243 -5.46 6.08 19.82
C PRO A 243 -6.36 5.35 18.81
N GLY A 244 -6.69 6.00 17.68
CA GLY A 244 -7.48 5.40 16.60
C GLY A 244 -6.77 4.20 15.97
N VAL A 245 -5.45 4.32 15.70
CA VAL A 245 -4.64 3.20 15.19
C VAL A 245 -4.63 2.02 16.16
N MET A 246 -4.45 2.29 17.47
CA MET A 246 -4.43 1.25 18.50
C MET A 246 -5.78 0.54 18.60
N LEU A 247 -6.88 1.30 18.58
CA LEU A 247 -8.23 0.75 18.56
C LEU A 247 -8.48 -0.07 17.29
N GLY A 248 -8.01 0.40 16.14
CA GLY A 248 -8.10 -0.31 14.86
C GLY A 248 -7.38 -1.65 14.88
N ALA A 249 -6.17 -1.70 15.43
CA ALA A 249 -5.40 -2.93 15.58
C ALA A 249 -6.13 -3.97 16.44
N TRP A 250 -6.79 -3.54 17.53
CA TRP A 250 -7.61 -4.43 18.36
C TRP A 250 -8.91 -4.85 17.67
N LEU A 251 -9.59 -3.91 17.02
CA LEU A 251 -10.90 -4.11 16.39
C LEU A 251 -10.81 -5.04 15.17
N THR A 252 -9.72 -4.95 14.41
CA THR A 252 -9.43 -5.81 13.26
C THR A 252 -9.44 -7.30 13.61
N ASN A 253 -8.99 -7.66 14.81
CA ASN A 253 -9.03 -9.03 15.30
C ASN A 253 -10.37 -9.43 15.92
N SER A 254 -11.17 -8.45 16.36
CA SER A 254 -12.41 -8.69 17.11
C SER A 254 -13.66 -8.78 16.21
N ILE A 255 -13.83 -7.86 15.27
CA ILE A 255 -15.02 -7.80 14.39
C ILE A 255 -14.73 -8.21 12.94
N GLY A 256 -13.47 -8.49 12.61
CA GLY A 256 -13.03 -8.76 11.23
C GLY A 256 -12.42 -7.55 10.54
N ARG A 257 -11.65 -7.80 9.48
CA ARG A 257 -10.88 -6.77 8.75
C ARG A 257 -11.82 -5.92 7.91
N ARG A 258 -12.79 -6.55 7.23
CA ARG A 258 -13.73 -5.86 6.34
C ARG A 258 -14.60 -4.87 7.10
N TYR A 259 -15.21 -5.34 8.19
CA TYR A 259 -16.12 -4.51 8.99
C TYR A 259 -15.40 -3.36 9.70
N THR A 260 -14.17 -3.59 10.17
CA THR A 260 -13.33 -2.52 10.75
C THR A 260 -13.06 -1.41 9.73
N GLY A 261 -12.76 -1.77 8.48
CA GLY A 261 -12.58 -0.79 7.42
C GLY A 261 -13.86 -0.02 7.05
N MET A 262 -15.01 -0.72 6.98
CA MET A 262 -16.31 -0.07 6.76
C MET A 262 -16.65 0.93 7.88
N LEU A 263 -16.36 0.58 9.13
CA LEU A 263 -16.57 1.46 10.28
C LEU A 263 -15.72 2.74 10.18
N GLY A 264 -14.47 2.63 9.75
CA GLY A 264 -13.61 3.80 9.54
C GLY A 264 -14.10 4.71 8.41
N PHE A 265 -14.54 4.14 7.28
CA PHE A 265 -15.17 4.94 6.22
C PHE A 265 -16.50 5.57 6.65
N ALA A 266 -17.30 4.88 7.45
CA ALA A 266 -18.51 5.47 8.04
C ALA A 266 -18.18 6.66 8.95
N GLY A 267 -17.10 6.58 9.72
CA GLY A 267 -16.56 7.70 10.48
C GLY A 267 -16.13 8.87 9.59
N TYR A 268 -15.40 8.61 8.50
CA TYR A 268 -15.04 9.62 7.50
C TYR A 268 -16.25 10.29 6.86
N MET A 269 -17.29 9.52 6.54
CA MET A 269 -18.55 10.02 5.99
C MET A 269 -19.21 10.99 6.97
N VAL A 270 -19.49 10.53 8.20
CA VAL A 270 -20.22 11.34 9.20
C VAL A 270 -19.44 12.59 9.58
N LEU A 271 -18.15 12.44 9.96
CA LEU A 271 -17.34 13.57 10.39
C LEU A 271 -17.00 14.51 9.22
N GLY A 272 -16.83 13.99 8.00
CA GLY A 272 -16.61 14.80 6.80
C GLY A 272 -17.78 15.75 6.51
N PHE A 273 -19.01 15.24 6.54
CA PHE A 273 -20.21 16.06 6.38
C PHE A 273 -20.42 17.03 7.54
N ILE A 274 -20.16 16.62 8.79
CA ILE A 274 -20.27 17.49 9.97
C ILE A 274 -19.29 18.66 9.87
N ILE A 275 -18.01 18.39 9.61
CA ILE A 275 -16.97 19.43 9.49
C ILE A 275 -17.27 20.34 8.31
N GLY A 276 -17.65 19.78 7.15
CA GLY A 276 -18.05 20.56 5.98
C GLY A 276 -19.23 21.49 6.25
N GLY A 277 -20.28 20.99 6.91
CA GLY A 277 -21.50 21.74 7.26
C GLY A 277 -21.31 22.82 8.31
N THR A 278 -20.42 22.57 9.28
CA THR A 278 -20.18 23.49 10.41
C THR A 278 -18.92 24.34 10.25
N TYR A 279 -18.24 24.25 9.10
CA TYR A 279 -16.93 24.88 8.86
C TYR A 279 -16.91 26.39 9.18
N THR A 280 -17.97 27.12 8.85
CA THR A 280 -18.07 28.58 9.09
C THR A 280 -18.07 28.95 10.58
N LYS A 281 -18.60 28.07 11.45
CA LYS A 281 -18.55 28.23 12.90
C LYS A 281 -17.24 27.69 13.48
N LEU A 282 -16.75 26.57 12.95
CA LEU A 282 -15.49 25.95 13.36
C LEU A 282 -14.29 26.85 13.06
N SER A 283 -14.32 27.62 11.96
CA SER A 283 -13.23 28.51 11.59
C SER A 283 -12.98 29.63 12.60
N GLN A 284 -13.98 29.94 13.45
CA GLN A 284 -13.84 30.87 14.57
C GLN A 284 -13.19 30.24 15.80
N HIS A 285 -13.21 28.90 15.90
CA HIS A 285 -12.72 28.12 17.04
C HIS A 285 -11.74 27.02 16.58
N VAL A 286 -10.47 27.39 16.38
CA VAL A 286 -9.40 26.50 15.89
C VAL A 286 -9.29 25.19 16.69
N ALA A 287 -9.45 25.25 18.01
CA ALA A 287 -9.39 24.07 18.87
C ALA A 287 -10.47 23.02 18.53
N ALA A 288 -11.72 23.46 18.37
CA ALA A 288 -12.83 22.57 18.02
C ALA A 288 -12.65 21.96 16.63
N PHE A 289 -12.14 22.76 15.68
CA PHE A 289 -11.77 22.27 14.35
C PHE A 289 -10.69 21.18 14.42
N VAL A 290 -9.61 21.40 15.17
CA VAL A 290 -8.51 20.43 15.30
C VAL A 290 -8.97 19.13 15.96
N VAL A 291 -9.85 19.20 16.97
CA VAL A 291 -10.41 17.99 17.61
C VAL A 291 -11.24 17.18 16.62
N LEU A 292 -12.18 17.80 15.92
CA LEU A 292 -13.03 17.11 14.95
C LEU A 292 -12.22 16.57 13.78
N TYR A 293 -11.23 17.32 13.32
CA TYR A 293 -10.35 16.87 12.26
C TYR A 293 -9.41 15.74 12.71
N GLY A 294 -8.93 15.78 13.95
CA GLY A 294 -8.17 14.69 14.56
C GLY A 294 -9.01 13.42 14.69
N LEU A 295 -10.29 13.56 15.08
CA LEU A 295 -11.25 12.44 15.08
C LEU A 295 -11.48 11.88 13.68
N LEU A 296 -11.63 12.75 12.66
CA LEU A 296 -11.77 12.34 11.27
C LEU A 296 -10.60 11.44 10.84
N GLN A 297 -9.37 11.88 11.12
CA GLN A 297 -8.17 11.10 10.83
C GLN A 297 -8.07 9.85 11.70
N ALA A 298 -8.46 9.91 12.99
CA ALA A 298 -8.48 8.76 13.88
C ALA A 298 -9.36 7.62 13.35
N PHE A 299 -10.57 7.92 12.88
CA PHE A 299 -11.45 6.92 12.26
C PHE A 299 -10.88 6.38 10.95
N GLY A 300 -10.23 7.24 10.17
CA GLY A 300 -9.52 6.84 8.97
C GLY A 300 -8.42 5.83 9.21
N HIS A 301 -7.54 6.13 10.16
CA HIS A 301 -6.43 5.27 10.53
C HIS A 301 -6.87 4.02 11.29
N MET A 302 -7.94 4.11 12.09
CA MET A 302 -8.55 2.96 12.78
C MET A 302 -9.13 1.94 11.80
N GLY A 303 -9.84 2.38 10.76
CA GLY A 303 -10.49 1.48 9.81
C GLY A 303 -9.61 1.14 8.61
N PRO A 304 -9.76 1.85 7.48
CA PRO A 304 -9.03 1.52 6.27
C PRO A 304 -7.51 1.61 6.45
N GLY A 305 -7.00 2.56 7.22
CA GLY A 305 -5.55 2.66 7.48
C GLY A 305 -4.93 1.42 8.13
N ALA A 306 -5.66 0.74 9.02
CA ALA A 306 -5.18 -0.49 9.67
C ALA A 306 -5.45 -1.75 8.82
N THR A 307 -6.59 -1.78 8.13
CA THR A 307 -7.12 -3.02 7.51
C THR A 307 -6.64 -3.24 6.09
N ILE A 308 -6.40 -2.18 5.32
CA ILE A 308 -6.25 -2.29 3.87
C ILE A 308 -4.97 -2.99 3.44
N GLY A 309 -3.87 -2.68 4.14
CA GLY A 309 -2.59 -3.34 3.95
C GLY A 309 -2.65 -4.81 4.38
N LEU A 310 -3.32 -5.09 5.50
CA LEU A 310 -3.52 -6.45 6.01
C LEU A 310 -4.32 -7.30 5.02
N ILE A 311 -5.51 -6.83 4.62
CA ILE A 311 -6.36 -7.53 3.65
C ILE A 311 -5.59 -7.77 2.35
N SER A 312 -4.89 -6.76 1.84
CA SER A 312 -4.11 -6.89 0.60
C SER A 312 -2.94 -7.86 0.70
N SER A 313 -2.51 -8.22 1.91
CA SER A 313 -1.53 -9.28 2.12
C SER A 313 -2.19 -10.65 2.36
N GLU A 314 -3.32 -10.71 3.06
CA GLU A 314 -3.98 -11.96 3.47
C GLU A 314 -4.82 -12.60 2.34
N VAL A 315 -5.32 -11.82 1.37
CA VAL A 315 -6.21 -12.36 0.30
C VAL A 315 -5.48 -13.09 -0.82
N PHE A 316 -4.15 -13.04 -0.84
CA PHE A 316 -3.34 -13.66 -1.87
C PHE A 316 -2.54 -14.83 -1.31
N PRO A 317 -2.43 -15.93 -2.08
CA PRO A 317 -1.48 -17.01 -1.81
C PRO A 317 -0.07 -16.45 -1.63
N THR A 318 0.74 -17.10 -0.80
CA THR A 318 2.09 -16.66 -0.44
C THR A 318 2.91 -16.39 -1.69
N ALA A 319 2.82 -17.27 -2.70
CA ALA A 319 3.53 -17.19 -3.97
C ALA A 319 3.25 -15.92 -4.82
N VAL A 320 2.09 -15.28 -4.62
CA VAL A 320 1.61 -14.14 -5.43
C VAL A 320 1.26 -12.90 -4.60
N ARG A 321 1.34 -13.00 -3.27
CA ARG A 321 1.11 -11.91 -2.32
C ARG A 321 1.94 -10.68 -2.64
N GLY A 322 3.20 -10.90 -3.00
CA GLY A 322 4.12 -9.83 -3.37
C GLY A 322 3.60 -8.97 -4.53
N MET A 323 3.17 -9.65 -5.60
CA MET A 323 2.60 -9.01 -6.79
C MET A 323 1.27 -8.31 -6.48
N GLY A 324 0.35 -8.99 -5.78
CA GLY A 324 -0.97 -8.45 -5.46
C GLY A 324 -0.88 -7.20 -4.59
N TYR A 325 -0.04 -7.24 -3.54
CA TYR A 325 0.21 -6.11 -2.65
C TYR A 325 0.91 -4.96 -3.38
N GLY A 326 1.89 -5.24 -4.23
CA GLY A 326 2.59 -4.23 -5.03
C GLY A 326 1.65 -3.48 -5.99
N ILE A 327 0.79 -4.21 -6.71
CA ILE A 327 -0.22 -3.61 -7.59
C ILE A 327 -1.22 -2.76 -6.78
N ALA A 328 -1.76 -3.30 -5.69
CA ALA A 328 -2.71 -2.56 -4.85
C ALA A 328 -2.10 -1.27 -4.28
N THR A 329 -0.84 -1.34 -3.81
CA THR A 329 -0.11 -0.17 -3.32
C THR A 329 0.15 0.85 -4.42
N ALA A 330 0.48 0.42 -5.64
CA ALA A 330 0.66 1.34 -6.78
C ALA A 330 -0.65 2.10 -7.10
N PHE A 331 -1.79 1.42 -7.08
CA PHE A 331 -3.10 2.05 -7.23
C PHE A 331 -3.43 2.98 -6.06
N GLY A 332 -3.07 2.62 -4.82
CA GLY A 332 -3.17 3.51 -3.65
C GLY A 332 -2.40 4.81 -3.86
N ARG A 333 -1.11 4.72 -4.22
CA ARG A 333 -0.29 5.91 -4.50
C ARG A 333 -0.83 6.71 -5.69
N THR A 334 -1.42 6.05 -6.68
CA THR A 334 -2.13 6.75 -7.77
C THR A 334 -3.34 7.52 -7.22
N GLY A 335 -4.13 6.92 -6.34
CA GLY A 335 -5.21 7.58 -5.61
C GLY A 335 -4.74 8.81 -4.85
N ALA A 336 -3.64 8.71 -4.11
CA ALA A 336 -3.01 9.84 -3.41
C ALA A 336 -2.63 10.99 -4.35
N ALA A 337 -2.03 10.68 -5.51
CA ALA A 337 -1.62 11.69 -6.49
C ALA A 337 -2.84 12.39 -7.12
N VAL A 338 -3.83 11.62 -7.56
CA VAL A 338 -5.07 12.15 -8.16
C VAL A 338 -5.84 12.97 -7.13
N GLY A 339 -5.98 12.47 -5.90
CA GLY A 339 -6.61 13.19 -4.80
C GLY A 339 -5.94 14.55 -4.57
N THR A 340 -4.60 14.59 -4.51
CA THR A 340 -3.88 15.83 -4.21
C THR A 340 -3.99 16.84 -5.36
N GLU A 341 -3.99 16.38 -6.62
CA GLU A 341 -4.28 17.23 -7.79
C GLU A 341 -5.73 17.73 -7.81
N CYS A 342 -6.71 16.93 -7.38
CA CYS A 342 -8.12 17.33 -7.38
C CYS A 342 -8.51 18.24 -6.20
N PHE A 343 -7.92 18.02 -5.03
CA PHE A 343 -8.28 18.74 -3.80
C PHE A 343 -7.85 20.21 -3.83
N THR A 344 -6.68 20.54 -4.40
CA THR A 344 -6.17 21.91 -4.40
C THR A 344 -7.05 22.88 -5.22
N PRO A 345 -7.40 22.57 -6.50
CA PRO A 345 -8.31 23.42 -7.28
C PRO A 345 -9.71 23.51 -6.68
N LEU A 346 -10.17 22.43 -6.03
CA LEU A 346 -11.46 22.41 -5.33
C LEU A 346 -11.44 23.37 -4.14
N GLN A 347 -10.38 23.33 -3.33
CA GLN A 347 -10.17 24.25 -2.21
C GLN A 347 -10.11 25.71 -2.70
N ASP A 348 -9.39 25.99 -3.77
CA ASP A 348 -9.21 27.35 -4.31
C ASP A 348 -10.53 27.96 -4.82
N ARG A 349 -11.42 27.15 -5.40
CA ARG A 349 -12.69 27.63 -6.00
C ARG A 349 -13.88 27.58 -5.06
N ALA A 350 -14.01 26.51 -4.29
CA ALA A 350 -15.18 26.22 -3.44
C ALA A 350 -14.89 26.37 -1.93
N GLY A 351 -13.64 26.69 -1.57
CA GLY A 351 -13.21 26.93 -0.19
C GLY A 351 -12.88 25.65 0.58
N ASN A 352 -12.29 25.82 1.77
CA ASN A 352 -11.80 24.72 2.61
C ASN A 352 -12.88 23.72 3.07
N SER A 353 -14.17 24.10 3.12
CA SER A 353 -15.26 23.18 3.49
C SER A 353 -15.51 22.10 2.43
N SER A 354 -15.27 22.43 1.16
CA SER A 354 -15.53 21.54 0.02
C SER A 354 -14.71 20.25 0.06
N THR A 355 -13.47 20.30 0.58
CA THR A 355 -12.60 19.13 0.69
C THR A 355 -13.14 18.09 1.68
N PHE A 356 -13.81 18.53 2.75
CA PHE A 356 -14.45 17.65 3.72
C PHE A 356 -15.72 17.01 3.17
N TYR A 357 -16.50 17.74 2.36
CA TYR A 357 -17.64 17.16 1.65
C TYR A 357 -17.20 16.11 0.63
N LEU A 358 -16.12 16.37 -0.12
CA LEU A 358 -15.55 15.39 -1.03
C LEU A 358 -15.07 14.14 -0.28
N ALA A 359 -14.37 14.31 0.84
CA ALA A 359 -13.97 13.20 1.70
C ALA A 359 -15.17 12.37 2.15
N GLY A 360 -16.25 13.01 2.60
CA GLY A 360 -17.47 12.32 3.00
C GLY A 360 -18.17 11.57 1.86
N GLY A 361 -18.20 12.16 0.65
CA GLY A 361 -18.79 11.54 -0.54
C GLY A 361 -17.99 10.33 -1.04
N VAL A 362 -16.66 10.44 -1.11
CA VAL A 362 -15.79 9.32 -1.50
C VAL A 362 -15.82 8.21 -0.44
N ALA A 363 -16.00 8.55 0.84
CA ALA A 363 -16.14 7.56 1.90
C ALA A 363 -17.37 6.66 1.73
N ILE A 364 -18.48 7.17 1.19
CA ILE A 364 -19.66 6.34 0.85
C ILE A 364 -19.29 5.27 -0.18
N VAL A 365 -18.55 5.66 -1.22
CA VAL A 365 -18.02 4.73 -2.23
C VAL A 365 -17.02 3.76 -1.60
N GLY A 366 -16.20 4.24 -0.64
CA GLY A 366 -15.28 3.42 0.15
C GLY A 366 -15.97 2.30 0.94
N ILE A 367 -17.12 2.60 1.57
CA ILE A 367 -17.95 1.58 2.27
C ILE A 367 -18.40 0.51 1.27
N PHE A 368 -18.86 0.91 0.09
CA PHE A 368 -19.28 -0.03 -0.95
C PHE A 368 -18.11 -0.86 -1.51
N ALA A 369 -16.94 -0.25 -1.71
CA ALA A 369 -15.73 -0.96 -2.14
C ALA A 369 -15.30 -2.00 -1.10
N TYR A 370 -15.37 -1.65 0.20
CA TYR A 370 -15.14 -2.60 1.28
C TYR A 370 -16.19 -3.69 1.38
N TRP A 371 -17.42 -3.42 0.94
CA TRP A 371 -18.42 -4.47 0.82
C TRP A 371 -18.07 -5.49 -0.29
N LEU A 372 -17.30 -5.13 -1.30
CA LEU A 372 -16.84 -6.08 -2.33
C LEU A 372 -15.59 -6.87 -1.91
N LEU A 373 -14.88 -6.44 -0.86
CA LEU A 373 -13.69 -7.12 -0.38
C LEU A 373 -14.04 -8.47 0.28
N PRO A 374 -13.26 -9.53 0.00
CA PRO A 374 -13.37 -10.77 0.76
C PRO A 374 -12.95 -10.52 2.22
N GLU A 375 -13.64 -11.17 3.16
CA GLU A 375 -13.23 -11.15 4.56
C GLU A 375 -11.97 -12.01 4.70
N SER A 376 -10.84 -11.36 4.98
CA SER A 376 -9.53 -12.04 4.96
C SER A 376 -9.26 -12.86 6.21
N SER A 377 -9.97 -12.62 7.32
CA SER A 377 -9.81 -13.37 8.56
C SER A 377 -10.15 -14.85 8.46
N GLU A 378 -10.94 -15.24 7.45
CA GLU A 378 -11.42 -16.60 7.26
C GLU A 378 -10.61 -17.39 6.21
N ILE A 379 -9.64 -16.72 5.56
CA ILE A 379 -8.85 -17.33 4.48
C ILE A 379 -7.67 -18.11 5.08
N ASP A 380 -7.71 -19.42 4.89
CA ASP A 380 -6.61 -20.31 5.22
C ASP A 380 -5.56 -20.29 4.09
N LEU A 381 -4.43 -19.65 4.38
CA LEU A 381 -3.36 -19.43 3.40
C LEU A 381 -2.76 -20.72 2.87
N GLU A 382 -2.68 -21.77 3.68
CA GLU A 382 -2.11 -23.05 3.26
C GLU A 382 -2.99 -23.74 2.21
N LYS A 383 -4.32 -23.62 2.35
CA LYS A 383 -5.27 -24.16 1.37
C LYS A 383 -5.20 -23.40 0.05
N GLU A 384 -5.09 -22.08 0.10
CA GLU A 384 -4.94 -21.25 -1.09
C GLU A 384 -3.60 -21.50 -1.81
N ASP A 385 -2.52 -21.74 -1.06
CA ASP A 385 -1.23 -22.14 -1.63
C ASP A 385 -1.30 -23.52 -2.31
N ARG A 386 -1.96 -24.52 -1.70
CA ARG A 386 -2.20 -25.83 -2.34
C ARG A 386 -3.05 -25.71 -3.61
N ALA A 387 -4.14 -24.95 -3.56
CA ALA A 387 -5.01 -24.74 -4.72
C ALA A 387 -4.27 -24.03 -5.88
N LEU A 388 -3.32 -23.15 -5.55
CA LEU A 388 -2.45 -22.53 -6.54
C LEU A 388 -1.46 -23.54 -7.14
N GLU A 389 -0.86 -24.42 -6.33
CA GLU A 389 0.04 -25.47 -6.80
C GLU A 389 -0.64 -26.43 -7.78
N GLU A 390 -1.85 -26.89 -7.45
CA GLU A 390 -2.66 -27.73 -8.33
C GLU A 390 -2.96 -27.04 -9.67
N PHE A 391 -3.39 -25.77 -9.63
CA PHE A 391 -3.68 -24.98 -10.83
C PHE A 391 -2.43 -24.77 -11.72
N LEU A 392 -1.27 -24.55 -11.11
CA LEU A 392 -0.02 -24.40 -11.85
C LEU A 392 0.42 -25.73 -12.47
N ALA A 393 0.23 -26.84 -11.75
CA ALA A 393 0.50 -28.18 -12.27
C ALA A 393 -0.38 -28.50 -13.50
N GLU A 394 -1.67 -28.16 -13.48
CA GLU A 394 -2.58 -28.30 -14.64
C GLU A 394 -2.12 -27.51 -15.86
N LYS A 395 -1.44 -26.38 -15.66
CA LYS A 395 -0.91 -25.51 -16.73
C LYS A 395 0.52 -25.85 -17.12
N GLY A 396 1.10 -26.91 -16.57
CA GLY A 396 2.46 -27.38 -16.88
C GLY A 396 3.58 -26.61 -16.18
N TYR A 397 3.26 -25.82 -15.15
CA TYR A 397 4.24 -25.14 -14.30
C TYR A 397 4.44 -25.95 -13.02
N ARG A 398 5.57 -26.65 -12.88
CA ARG A 398 5.96 -27.27 -11.60
C ARG A 398 6.69 -26.24 -10.73
N ILE A 399 6.18 -26.01 -9.52
CA ILE A 399 6.92 -25.35 -8.46
C ILE A 399 7.72 -26.44 -7.76
N ASP A 400 8.99 -26.60 -8.10
CA ASP A 400 9.88 -27.46 -7.32
C ASP A 400 10.15 -26.75 -5.98
N LYS A 401 9.65 -27.34 -4.89
CA LYS A 401 10.04 -26.98 -3.52
C LYS A 401 11.36 -27.68 -3.22
N ARG A 402 12.42 -26.92 -2.91
CA ARG A 402 13.65 -27.47 -2.32
C ARG A 402 13.55 -27.47 -0.81
#